data_AF-A0A534QMI4-F1
#
_entry.id   AF-A0A534QMI4-F1
#
_cell.length_a   1.000
_cell.length_b   1.000
_cell.length_c   1.000
_cell.angle_alpha   90.00
_cell.angle_beta   90.00
_cell.angle_gamma   90.00
#
_symmetry.space_group_name_H-M   'P 1'
#
loop_
_entity.id
_entity.type
_entity.pdbx_description
1 polymer ?
#
loop_
_entity_poly.entity_id
_entity_poly.type
_entity_poly.pdbx_seq_one_letter_code
_entity_poly.pdbx_strand_id
1 'polypeptide(L)'
;MRDGWAASCRDGDVACDADAAADGVCTFAASLCLNVRDPAIPECEPATLGPVHAGGRGASAIAIAAAAAAIHFPVSAADVCTAEAPVRVRLGRRSRRTVVLRARARDLASGRAARAALHLTCARGAALGAEPARAIVVTTDFETGLLATVGVARPHSVGRPTSPIHADAVVRTFGDRVYVVNRFLGDNLQVLDPARGLATVVQCSTGPGSNPHDVAVVGPHKAYVTRFDRPELWIVDPDPPSCAGFFLGQIDLGAFADADGLPEMDQMTLVADRLFVSLERLDRRRDFAPAGKSLLVAIDTATDAVVGTVELSGGNAFGESAGLVHEPRTGKLVVAEAGSIFRTGDGGLERIDPFALRAEGFFVTEDDLGGNVTDFVLVSPTKGYAVVIDDALHNVLLAFDPSRHAVTRRLLVRREFLPEIDLAPDGTLWLADRGLPAPGIRIFDVASDRPLTRGAIDVGLPPFAMAFVP
;
A
#
# COMPACT_ATOMS: atom_id res chain seq x y z
N MET A 1 28.63 -2.50 17.49
CA MET A 1 27.85 -3.04 16.36
C MET A 1 28.06 -2.17 15.14
N ARG A 2 28.14 -2.78 13.96
CA ARG A 2 28.82 -2.21 12.78
C ARG A 2 27.90 -1.87 11.61
N ASP A 3 26.62 -2.16 11.66
CA ASP A 3 25.70 -1.83 10.57
C ASP A 3 24.68 -0.83 11.09
N GLY A 4 24.80 0.41 10.60
CA GLY A 4 23.84 1.47 10.90
C GLY A 4 22.59 1.34 10.04
N TRP A 5 21.52 2.03 10.40
CA TRP A 5 20.31 2.12 9.57
C TRP A 5 20.64 2.76 8.22
N ALA A 6 19.91 2.36 7.18
CA ALA A 6 20.06 2.93 5.86
C ALA A 6 18.68 3.19 5.24
N ALA A 7 18.56 4.32 4.54
CA ALA A 7 17.41 4.61 3.70
C ALA A 7 17.93 5.10 2.35
N SER A 8 17.29 4.63 1.28
CA SER A 8 17.57 5.08 -0.08
C SER A 8 16.30 5.62 -0.70
N CYS A 9 16.41 6.75 -1.37
CA CYS A 9 15.31 7.34 -2.11
C CYS A 9 15.74 7.71 -3.52
N ARG A 10 14.79 7.67 -4.46
CA ARG A 10 14.95 8.20 -5.80
C ARG A 10 14.45 9.64 -5.84
N ASP A 11 15.24 10.51 -6.44
CA ASP A 11 14.87 11.91 -6.66
C ASP A 11 13.57 12.01 -7.47
N GLY A 12 12.57 12.68 -6.91
CA GLY A 12 11.21 12.78 -7.45
C GLY A 12 10.25 11.63 -7.12
N ASP A 13 10.64 10.66 -6.29
CA ASP A 13 9.79 9.54 -5.89
C ASP A 13 8.83 9.96 -4.76
N VAL A 14 7.53 10.03 -5.06
CA VAL A 14 6.49 10.50 -4.12
C VAL A 14 6.43 9.70 -2.81
N ALA A 15 6.90 8.46 -2.81
CA ALA A 15 6.83 7.60 -1.63
C ALA A 15 7.94 7.90 -0.61
N CYS A 16 9.06 8.50 -1.03
CA CYS A 16 10.22 8.69 -0.17
C CYS A 16 10.90 10.06 -0.26
N ASP A 17 10.60 10.85 -1.31
CA ASP A 17 11.12 12.18 -1.53
C ASP A 17 10.08 13.20 -1.09
N ALA A 18 10.31 13.85 0.04
CA ALA A 18 9.28 14.65 0.72
C ALA A 18 8.79 15.87 -0.09
N ASP A 19 9.56 16.32 -1.09
CA ASP A 19 9.14 17.38 -2.01
C ASP A 19 8.64 16.86 -3.37
N ALA A 20 8.77 15.55 -3.62
CA ALA A 20 8.40 14.87 -4.86
C ALA A 20 8.96 15.52 -6.14
N ALA A 21 10.02 16.32 -6.04
CA ALA A 21 10.59 17.03 -7.16
C ALA A 21 11.83 16.30 -7.66
N ALA A 22 11.89 15.99 -8.96
CA ALA A 22 13.12 15.51 -9.59
C ALA A 22 14.11 16.68 -9.84
N ASP A 23 14.53 17.35 -8.76
CA ASP A 23 15.34 18.57 -8.79
C ASP A 23 16.85 18.32 -8.60
N GLY A 24 17.23 17.04 -8.45
CA GLY A 24 18.59 16.63 -8.15
C GLY A 24 18.86 16.46 -6.66
N VAL A 25 17.85 16.47 -5.80
CA VAL A 25 17.96 16.44 -4.33
C VAL A 25 16.80 15.67 -3.70
N CYS A 26 17.09 14.49 -3.15
CA CYS A 26 16.11 13.80 -2.31
C CYS A 26 16.01 14.48 -0.93
N THR A 27 14.80 14.82 -0.51
CA THR A 27 14.50 15.37 0.81
C THR A 27 13.93 14.28 1.71
N PHE A 28 14.74 13.81 2.68
CA PHE A 28 14.30 12.82 3.68
C PHE A 28 13.73 13.51 4.91
N ALA A 29 12.66 12.96 5.49
CA ALA A 29 12.23 13.29 6.84
C ALA A 29 12.91 12.34 7.84
N ALA A 30 13.71 12.87 8.76
CA ALA A 30 14.46 12.07 9.72
C ALA A 30 14.22 12.54 11.16
N SER A 31 14.02 11.59 12.08
CA SER A 31 13.89 11.85 13.52
C SER A 31 15.00 11.13 14.30
N LEU A 32 15.30 11.64 15.50
CA LEU A 32 16.17 10.97 16.46
C LEU A 32 15.31 10.48 17.62
N CYS A 33 15.32 9.17 17.88
CA CYS A 33 14.60 8.58 18.99
C CYS A 33 15.56 8.04 20.07
N LEU A 34 15.20 8.22 21.33
CA LEU A 34 15.95 7.82 22.51
C LEU A 34 15.15 6.82 23.34
N ASN A 35 15.85 5.91 24.02
CA ASN A 35 15.24 4.84 24.82
C ASN A 35 14.20 4.01 24.05
N VAL A 36 14.45 3.80 22.76
CA VAL A 36 13.66 2.89 21.92
C VAL A 36 14.14 1.47 22.14
N ARG A 37 13.20 0.55 22.34
CA ARG A 37 13.50 -0.88 22.40
C ARG A 37 13.69 -1.40 20.99
N ASP A 38 14.85 -1.99 20.74
CA ASP A 38 15.18 -2.65 19.48
C ASP A 38 15.19 -4.16 19.72
N PRO A 39 14.23 -4.94 19.17
CA PRO A 39 14.22 -6.40 19.28
C PRO A 39 15.49 -7.07 18.75
N ALA A 40 16.19 -6.43 17.80
CA ALA A 40 17.48 -6.91 17.30
C ALA A 40 18.63 -6.66 18.28
N ILE A 41 18.42 -5.84 19.31
CA ILE A 41 19.38 -5.56 20.38
C ILE A 41 18.69 -5.64 21.76
N PRO A 42 18.33 -6.86 22.22
CA PRO A 42 17.55 -7.06 23.46
C PRO A 42 18.25 -6.55 24.71
N GLU A 43 19.58 -6.38 24.67
CA GLU A 43 20.38 -5.86 25.78
C GLU A 43 20.29 -4.32 25.91
N CYS A 44 19.70 -3.64 24.93
CA CYS A 44 19.54 -2.19 24.92
C CYS A 44 18.26 -1.76 25.66
N GLU A 45 18.33 -1.72 26.98
CA GLU A 45 17.22 -1.23 27.82
C GLU A 45 17.21 0.30 27.96
N PRO A 46 16.03 0.92 28.10
CA PRO A 46 15.89 2.33 28.45
C PRO A 46 16.71 2.73 29.67
N ALA A 47 17.39 3.87 29.58
CA ALA A 47 18.24 4.39 30.64
C ALA A 47 17.98 5.88 30.90
N THR A 48 18.62 6.43 31.93
CA THR A 48 18.59 7.88 32.16
C THR A 48 19.71 8.53 31.36
N LEU A 49 19.35 9.15 30.24
CA LEU A 49 20.29 9.69 29.27
C LEU A 49 20.61 11.17 29.55
N GLY A 50 21.88 11.51 29.41
CA GLY A 50 22.34 12.90 29.39
C GLY A 50 22.25 13.51 27.97
N PRO A 51 22.73 14.76 27.80
CA PRO A 51 22.71 15.44 26.50
C PRO A 51 23.25 14.57 25.37
N VAL A 52 22.48 14.51 24.28
CA VAL A 52 22.80 13.71 23.11
C VAL A 52 23.41 14.60 22.03
N HIS A 53 24.44 14.06 21.37
CA HIS A 53 25.04 14.71 20.22
C HIS A 53 24.62 13.98 18.95
N ALA A 54 23.87 14.66 18.08
CA ALA A 54 23.50 14.17 16.76
C ALA A 54 23.97 15.14 15.68
N GLY A 55 24.48 14.61 14.57
CA GLY A 55 24.95 15.42 13.46
C GLY A 55 25.65 14.61 12.38
N GLY A 56 26.29 15.30 11.45
CA GLY A 56 26.86 14.73 10.24
C GLY A 56 27.69 15.77 9.49
N ARG A 57 28.11 15.45 8.27
CA ARG A 57 28.86 16.40 7.44
C ARG A 57 27.92 17.19 6.53
N GLY A 58 28.13 18.50 6.46
CA GLY A 58 27.43 19.41 5.53
C GLY A 58 26.16 20.03 6.11
N ALA A 59 25.57 20.95 5.34
CA ALA A 59 24.41 21.75 5.76
C ALA A 59 23.18 20.89 6.11
N SER A 60 23.02 19.73 5.48
CA SER A 60 21.90 18.81 5.69
C SER A 60 21.86 18.18 7.08
N ALA A 61 22.96 18.21 7.84
CA ALA A 61 23.02 17.68 9.20
C ALA A 61 22.69 18.72 10.29
N ILE A 62 22.53 19.99 9.92
CA ILE A 62 22.24 21.08 10.86
C ILE A 62 20.83 20.91 11.46
N ALA A 63 19.86 20.52 10.64
CA ALA A 63 18.47 20.34 11.08
C ALA A 63 18.35 19.25 12.16
N ILE A 64 19.04 18.12 11.99
CA ILE A 64 19.08 17.02 12.97
C ILE A 64 19.80 17.43 14.26
N ALA A 65 20.89 18.20 14.15
CA ALA A 65 21.60 18.72 15.33
C ALA A 65 20.72 19.68 16.13
N ALA A 66 19.97 20.56 15.46
CA ALA A 66 19.03 21.47 16.10
C ALA A 66 17.86 20.71 16.75
N ALA A 67 17.30 19.71 16.07
CA ALA A 67 16.25 18.85 16.62
C ALA A 67 16.71 18.11 17.88
N ALA A 68 17.93 17.56 17.89
CA ALA A 68 18.50 16.91 19.06
C ALA A 68 18.77 17.88 20.23
N ALA A 69 19.17 19.12 19.93
CA ALA A 69 19.38 20.16 20.95
C ALA A 69 18.09 20.66 21.61
N ALA A 70 16.93 20.43 20.97
CA ALA A 70 15.62 20.77 21.52
C ALA A 70 15.08 19.74 22.54
N ILE A 71 15.75 18.59 22.69
CA ILE A 71 15.38 17.59 23.70
C ILE A 71 15.74 18.11 25.09
N HIS A 72 14.80 18.03 26.03
CA HIS A 72 15.03 18.36 27.43
C HIS A 72 15.67 17.17 28.14
N PHE A 73 16.82 17.40 28.78
CA PHE A 73 17.58 16.39 29.51
C PHE A 73 17.53 16.62 31.03
N PRO A 74 17.62 15.55 31.85
CA PRO A 74 17.82 14.15 31.48
C PRO A 74 16.57 13.48 30.90
N VAL A 75 16.76 12.53 29.97
CA VAL A 75 15.67 11.73 29.40
C VAL A 75 15.63 10.37 30.08
N SER A 76 14.52 10.05 30.73
CA SER A 76 14.29 8.73 31.35
C SER A 76 13.03 8.02 30.81
N ALA A 77 12.18 8.71 30.07
CA ALA A 77 11.04 8.11 29.39
C ALA A 77 11.50 7.26 28.20
N ALA A 78 10.71 6.24 27.87
CA ALA A 78 10.88 5.44 26.66
C ALA A 78 10.39 6.20 25.42
N ASP A 79 10.91 5.83 24.25
CA ASP A 79 10.42 6.26 22.93
C ASP A 79 10.34 7.79 22.75
N VAL A 80 11.31 8.52 23.28
CA VAL A 80 11.37 9.99 23.13
C VAL A 80 12.02 10.34 21.80
N CYS A 81 11.21 10.79 20.85
CA CYS A 81 11.66 11.20 19.53
C CYS A 81 11.66 12.72 19.34
N THR A 82 12.56 13.23 18.49
CA THR A 82 12.47 14.60 17.98
C THR A 82 11.36 14.71 16.94
N ALA A 83 10.89 15.94 16.68
CA ALA A 83 10.18 16.23 15.44
C ALA A 83 11.04 15.86 14.21
N GLU A 84 10.39 15.58 13.09
CA GLU A 84 11.06 15.26 11.85
C GLU A 84 11.85 16.48 11.32
N ALA A 85 13.13 16.25 11.05
CA ALA A 85 14.03 17.22 10.48
C ALA A 85 14.25 16.90 8.99
N PRO A 86 14.11 17.87 8.08
CA PRO A 86 14.37 17.65 6.66
C PRO A 86 15.87 17.51 6.41
N VAL A 87 16.28 16.40 5.81
CA VAL A 87 17.66 16.09 5.45
C VAL A 87 17.78 15.95 3.94
N ARG A 88 18.37 16.98 3.31
CA ARG A 88 18.52 17.06 1.86
C ARG A 88 19.77 16.35 1.38
N VAL A 89 19.65 15.38 0.47
CA VAL A 89 20.77 14.59 -0.07
C VAL A 89 20.87 14.82 -1.58
N ARG A 90 21.97 15.44 -2.02
CA ARG A 90 22.14 15.85 -3.43
C ARG A 90 22.64 14.72 -4.34
N LEU A 91 22.12 14.67 -5.56
CA LEU A 91 22.63 13.86 -6.66
C LEU A 91 23.94 14.44 -7.23
N GLY A 92 25.05 14.21 -6.53
CA GLY A 92 26.40 14.63 -6.95
C GLY A 92 27.30 13.50 -7.48
N ARG A 93 28.62 13.70 -7.44
CA ARG A 93 29.63 12.62 -7.57
C ARG A 93 29.40 11.55 -6.48
N ARG A 94 29.85 10.31 -6.67
CA ARG A 94 29.58 9.14 -5.78
C ARG A 94 29.67 9.44 -4.27
N SER A 95 30.59 10.30 -3.83
CA SER A 95 30.77 10.71 -2.42
C SER A 95 29.77 11.73 -1.87
N ARG A 96 28.94 12.36 -2.71
CA ARG A 96 27.93 13.36 -2.34
C ARG A 96 26.49 12.84 -2.34
N ARG A 97 26.28 11.62 -2.86
CA ARG A 97 24.97 10.95 -2.94
C ARG A 97 24.54 10.29 -1.65
N THR A 98 25.44 10.19 -0.67
CA THR A 98 25.16 9.60 0.63
C THR A 98 25.51 10.59 1.73
N VAL A 99 24.56 10.84 2.63
CA VAL A 99 24.78 11.55 3.88
C VAL A 99 24.75 10.54 5.01
N VAL A 100 25.73 10.62 5.92
CA VAL A 100 25.76 9.79 7.12
C VAL A 100 25.53 10.69 8.32
N LEU A 101 24.41 10.46 8.99
CA LEU A 101 24.09 11.05 10.28
C LEU A 101 24.59 10.11 11.37
N ARG A 102 25.07 10.68 12.47
CA ARG A 102 25.56 9.95 13.63
C ARG A 102 24.98 10.56 14.88
N ALA A 103 24.56 9.71 15.80
CA ALA A 103 24.14 10.11 17.14
C ALA A 103 24.96 9.36 18.20
N ARG A 104 25.17 10.03 19.33
CA ARG A 104 25.83 9.45 20.49
C ARG A 104 25.09 9.88 21.76
N ALA A 105 24.64 8.89 22.51
CA ALA A 105 24.03 9.06 23.82
C ALA A 105 24.92 8.46 24.91
N ARG A 106 24.78 8.95 26.15
CA ARG A 106 25.47 8.42 27.32
C ARG A 106 24.45 8.23 28.44
N ASP A 107 24.46 7.04 29.03
CA ASP A 107 23.75 6.75 30.26
C ASP A 107 24.47 7.44 31.43
N LEU A 108 23.73 8.23 32.21
CA LEU A 108 24.23 8.96 33.36
C LEU A 108 24.53 8.04 34.55
N ALA A 109 23.85 6.90 34.67
CA ALA A 109 24.03 5.96 35.78
C ALA A 109 25.25 5.06 35.57
N SER A 110 25.33 4.35 34.43
CA SER A 110 26.44 3.42 34.16
C SER A 110 27.65 4.07 33.49
N GLY A 111 27.48 5.28 32.93
CA GLY A 111 28.51 5.93 32.11
C GLY A 111 28.77 5.26 30.75
N ARG A 112 27.99 4.24 30.38
CA ARG A 112 28.07 3.60 29.06
C ARG A 112 27.57 4.55 27.98
N ALA A 113 28.13 4.42 26.78
CA ALA A 113 27.75 5.26 25.64
C ALA A 113 27.29 4.40 24.46
N ALA A 114 26.15 4.77 23.89
CA ALA A 114 25.61 4.18 22.67
C ALA A 114 25.92 5.07 21.47
N ARG A 115 26.08 4.45 20.30
CA ARG A 115 26.32 5.15 19.03
C ARG A 115 25.39 4.59 17.97
N ALA A 116 24.85 5.50 17.18
CA ALA A 116 23.91 5.25 16.11
C ALA A 116 24.44 5.90 14.82
N ALA A 117 24.22 5.26 13.67
CA ALA A 117 24.50 5.84 12.37
C ALA A 117 23.33 5.58 11.42
N LEU A 118 22.94 6.60 10.65
CA LEU A 118 21.91 6.53 9.62
C LEU A 118 22.52 6.97 8.29
N HIS A 119 22.43 6.10 7.28
CA HIS A 119 22.96 6.26 5.94
C HIS A 119 21.82 6.60 4.97
N LEU A 120 21.75 7.86 4.56
CA LEU A 120 20.74 8.33 3.61
C LEU A 120 21.35 8.44 2.23
N THR A 121 20.80 7.73 1.24
CA THR A 121 21.32 7.71 -0.13
C THR A 121 20.28 8.22 -1.11
N CYS A 122 20.61 9.28 -1.84
CA CYS A 122 19.82 9.74 -2.97
C CYS A 122 20.34 9.08 -4.26
N ALA A 123 19.45 8.34 -4.91
CA ALA A 123 19.67 7.73 -6.21
C ALA A 123 19.11 8.63 -7.31
N ARG A 124 19.76 8.63 -8.48
CA ARG A 124 19.25 9.36 -9.63
C ARG A 124 17.85 8.84 -9.93
N GLY A 125 16.85 9.73 -9.93
CA GLY A 125 15.65 9.53 -10.71
C GLY A 125 16.04 9.33 -12.18
N ALA A 126 15.31 8.48 -12.90
CA ALA A 126 15.61 8.24 -14.30
C ALA A 126 15.28 9.49 -15.14
N ALA A 127 16.28 10.33 -15.41
CA ALA A 127 16.19 11.33 -16.47
C ALA A 127 16.77 10.72 -17.76
N LEU A 128 15.89 10.46 -18.74
CA LEU A 128 16.14 10.00 -20.12
C LEU A 128 16.69 8.56 -20.24
N GLY A 129 15.77 7.59 -20.18
CA GLY A 129 16.04 6.17 -20.45
C GLY A 129 15.10 5.19 -19.72
N ALA A 130 14.23 5.67 -18.82
CA ALA A 130 13.08 4.87 -18.39
C ALA A 130 12.08 4.80 -19.54
N GLU A 131 11.49 3.63 -19.74
CA GLU A 131 10.27 3.53 -20.53
C GLU A 131 9.24 4.56 -19.99
N PRO A 132 8.35 5.07 -20.83
CA PRO A 132 7.27 5.91 -20.36
C PRO A 132 6.29 5.07 -19.53
N ALA A 133 6.03 5.52 -18.30
CA ALA A 133 5.13 4.84 -17.38
C ALA A 133 3.78 4.51 -18.03
N ARG A 134 3.24 3.35 -17.70
CA ARG A 134 1.99 2.82 -18.25
C ARG A 134 1.21 2.08 -17.17
N ALA A 135 -0.11 2.20 -17.23
CA ALA A 135 -0.99 1.29 -16.52
C ALA A 135 -1.02 -0.06 -17.24
N ILE A 136 -1.01 -1.14 -16.46
CA ILE A 136 -1.48 -2.47 -16.84
C ILE A 136 -2.91 -2.54 -16.35
N VAL A 137 -3.85 -2.85 -17.25
CA VAL A 137 -5.28 -2.88 -16.94
C VAL A 137 -5.80 -4.28 -17.18
N VAL A 138 -6.37 -4.88 -16.15
CA VAL A 138 -7.20 -6.08 -16.28
C VAL A 138 -8.59 -5.65 -16.72
N THR A 139 -9.07 -6.29 -17.78
CA THR A 139 -10.38 -6.03 -18.38
C THR A 139 -11.17 -7.34 -18.45
N THR A 140 -12.47 -7.28 -18.19
CA THR A 140 -13.30 -8.48 -18.10
C THR A 140 -14.79 -8.18 -18.30
N ASP A 141 -15.47 -9.11 -18.95
CA ASP A 141 -16.95 -9.22 -18.98
C ASP A 141 -17.47 -10.30 -18.01
N PHE A 142 -16.61 -10.80 -17.12
CA PHE A 142 -16.80 -11.93 -16.21
C PHE A 142 -16.92 -13.30 -16.86
N GLU A 143 -16.79 -13.40 -18.18
CA GLU A 143 -16.65 -14.67 -18.92
C GLU A 143 -15.25 -14.80 -19.55
N THR A 144 -14.66 -13.69 -19.95
CA THR A 144 -13.35 -13.55 -20.59
C THR A 144 -12.52 -12.48 -19.90
N GLY A 145 -11.25 -12.78 -19.60
CA GLY A 145 -10.28 -11.82 -19.10
C GLY A 145 -9.25 -11.44 -20.15
N LEU A 146 -8.96 -10.15 -20.28
CA LEU A 146 -7.93 -9.62 -21.18
C LEU A 146 -7.07 -8.57 -20.48
N LEU A 147 -5.83 -8.42 -20.94
CA LEU A 147 -4.96 -7.32 -20.55
C LEU A 147 -5.05 -6.18 -21.57
N ALA A 148 -4.95 -4.96 -21.06
CA ALA A 148 -4.61 -3.77 -21.83
C ALA A 148 -3.46 -3.02 -21.15
N THR A 149 -2.79 -2.16 -21.90
CA THR A 149 -1.89 -1.16 -21.32
C THR A 149 -2.34 0.23 -21.74
N VAL A 150 -2.13 1.22 -20.89
CA VAL A 150 -2.45 2.63 -21.20
C VAL A 150 -1.27 3.49 -20.75
N GLY A 151 -0.67 4.25 -21.68
CA GLY A 151 0.39 5.18 -21.34
C GLY A 151 -0.08 6.24 -20.34
N VAL A 152 0.71 6.50 -19.29
CA VAL A 152 0.40 7.56 -18.31
C VAL A 152 0.52 8.93 -18.98
N ALA A 153 1.57 9.13 -19.77
CA ALA A 153 1.73 10.35 -20.54
C ALA A 153 0.74 10.41 -21.73
N ARG A 154 0.30 11.63 -22.06
CA ARG A 154 -0.45 11.89 -23.30
C ARG A 154 0.38 11.46 -24.53
N PRO A 155 -0.23 10.83 -25.55
CA PRO A 155 -1.67 10.76 -25.80
C PRO A 155 -2.41 9.57 -25.13
N HIS A 156 -1.83 8.92 -24.12
CA HIS A 156 -2.37 7.71 -23.48
C HIS A 156 -2.51 6.55 -24.47
N SER A 157 -1.39 6.18 -25.10
CA SER A 157 -1.36 5.09 -26.08
C SER A 157 -1.81 3.77 -25.45
N VAL A 158 -2.74 3.08 -26.12
CA VAL A 158 -3.28 1.80 -25.66
C VAL A 158 -2.55 0.63 -26.33
N GLY A 159 -2.08 -0.32 -25.53
CA GLY A 159 -1.58 -1.62 -25.97
C GLY A 159 -2.54 -2.75 -25.63
N ARG A 160 -2.47 -3.86 -26.38
CA ARG A 160 -3.30 -5.06 -26.16
C ARG A 160 -2.40 -6.30 -26.09
N PRO A 161 -1.79 -6.58 -24.93
CA PRO A 161 -1.00 -7.80 -24.72
C PRO A 161 -1.83 -9.06 -25.01
N THR A 162 -1.16 -10.12 -25.47
CA THR A 162 -1.83 -11.38 -25.86
C THR A 162 -1.81 -12.44 -24.77
N SER A 163 -1.16 -12.17 -23.63
CA SER A 163 -1.11 -13.13 -22.53
C SER A 163 -2.51 -13.34 -21.97
N PRO A 164 -3.01 -14.60 -21.97
CA PRO A 164 -4.33 -14.88 -21.43
C PRO A 164 -4.31 -14.72 -19.91
N ILE A 165 -5.39 -14.18 -19.38
CA ILE A 165 -5.68 -14.09 -17.94
C ILE A 165 -7.07 -14.67 -17.69
N HIS A 166 -7.38 -15.00 -16.45
CA HIS A 166 -8.71 -15.46 -16.08
C HIS A 166 -9.73 -14.31 -16.13
N ALA A 167 -11.01 -14.63 -16.31
CA ALA A 167 -12.09 -13.64 -16.33
C ALA A 167 -12.31 -12.96 -14.98
N ASP A 168 -11.88 -13.61 -13.91
CA ASP A 168 -11.83 -13.05 -12.58
C ASP A 168 -10.36 -12.93 -12.15
N ALA A 169 -9.78 -11.75 -12.35
CA ALA A 169 -8.38 -11.49 -12.09
C ALA A 169 -8.15 -10.06 -11.59
N VAL A 170 -7.15 -9.91 -10.74
CA VAL A 170 -6.59 -8.60 -10.34
C VAL A 170 -5.10 -8.56 -10.65
N VAL A 171 -4.51 -7.37 -10.59
CA VAL A 171 -3.10 -7.17 -10.94
C VAL A 171 -2.32 -6.46 -9.83
N ARG A 172 -1.09 -6.89 -9.61
CA ARG A 172 -0.09 -6.25 -8.76
C ARG A 172 1.22 -6.09 -9.52
N THR A 173 2.01 -5.11 -9.12
CA THR A 173 3.33 -4.85 -9.69
C THR A 173 4.36 -4.82 -8.58
N PHE A 174 5.48 -5.52 -8.78
CA PHE A 174 6.61 -5.43 -7.88
C PHE A 174 7.91 -5.54 -8.66
N GLY A 175 8.83 -4.59 -8.42
CA GLY A 175 10.09 -4.53 -9.14
C GLY A 175 9.88 -4.42 -10.65
N ASP A 176 10.38 -5.41 -11.39
CA ASP A 176 10.31 -5.53 -12.85
C ASP A 176 9.31 -6.61 -13.30
N ARG A 177 8.40 -7.03 -12.42
CA ARG A 177 7.39 -8.06 -12.70
C ARG A 177 5.97 -7.54 -12.50
N VAL A 178 5.07 -8.11 -13.27
CA VAL A 178 3.63 -7.95 -13.13
C VAL A 178 3.06 -9.29 -12.66
N TYR A 179 2.23 -9.25 -11.64
CA TYR A 179 1.58 -10.41 -11.04
C TYR A 179 0.10 -10.30 -11.31
N VAL A 180 -0.45 -11.28 -12.04
CA VAL A 180 -1.88 -11.44 -12.21
C VAL A 180 -2.34 -12.49 -11.22
N VAL A 181 -3.21 -12.10 -10.30
CA VAL A 181 -3.86 -13.00 -9.35
C VAL A 181 -5.16 -13.44 -9.99
N ASN A 182 -5.17 -14.67 -10.52
CA ASN A 182 -6.36 -15.26 -11.13
C ASN A 182 -7.19 -15.89 -10.01
N ARG A 183 -8.32 -15.25 -9.68
CA ARG A 183 -9.10 -15.45 -8.46
C ARG A 183 -10.05 -16.65 -8.57
N PHE A 184 -11.36 -16.47 -8.42
CA PHE A 184 -12.32 -17.56 -8.33
C PHE A 184 -12.32 -18.40 -9.62
N LEU A 185 -12.20 -19.72 -9.49
CA LEU A 185 -12.01 -20.71 -10.58
C LEU A 185 -10.71 -20.59 -11.38
N GLY A 186 -9.97 -19.49 -11.26
CA GLY A 186 -8.63 -19.33 -11.78
C GLY A 186 -7.59 -20.00 -10.88
N ASP A 187 -7.68 -19.76 -9.58
CA ASP A 187 -6.91 -20.39 -8.51
C ASP A 187 -5.39 -20.48 -8.77
N ASN A 188 -4.80 -19.39 -9.28
CA ASN A 188 -3.38 -19.34 -9.59
C ASN A 188 -2.77 -17.94 -9.51
N LEU A 189 -1.46 -17.89 -9.27
CA LEU A 189 -0.64 -16.70 -9.46
C LEU A 189 0.10 -16.81 -10.81
N GLN A 190 -0.03 -15.79 -11.64
CA GLN A 190 0.61 -15.70 -12.94
C GLN A 190 1.61 -14.54 -12.95
N VAL A 191 2.85 -14.82 -13.34
CA VAL A 191 3.94 -13.84 -13.40
C VAL A 191 4.18 -13.47 -14.86
N LEU A 192 4.17 -12.17 -15.16
CA LEU A 192 4.39 -11.61 -16.48
C LEU A 192 5.65 -10.74 -16.50
N ASP A 193 6.33 -10.72 -17.65
CA ASP A 193 7.53 -9.91 -17.90
C ASP A 193 7.20 -8.69 -18.80
N PRO A 194 7.15 -7.47 -18.24
CA PRO A 194 6.91 -6.24 -19.01
C PRO A 194 7.94 -5.98 -20.13
N ALA A 195 9.18 -6.45 -19.99
CA ALA A 195 10.23 -6.31 -21.00
C ALA A 195 10.04 -7.26 -22.18
N ARG A 196 9.22 -8.30 -22.02
CA ARG A 196 8.81 -9.25 -23.07
C ARG A 196 7.36 -9.07 -23.51
N GLY A 197 6.87 -7.83 -23.44
CA GLY A 197 5.49 -7.51 -23.85
C GLY A 197 4.43 -8.16 -22.97
N LEU A 198 4.73 -8.33 -21.68
CA LEU A 198 3.87 -8.97 -20.68
C LEU A 198 3.63 -10.46 -20.95
N ALA A 199 4.57 -11.14 -21.61
CA ALA A 199 4.52 -12.59 -21.77
C ALA A 199 4.52 -13.30 -20.41
N THR A 200 3.70 -14.34 -20.28
CA THR A 200 3.69 -15.20 -19.10
C THR A 200 5.05 -15.90 -18.93
N VAL A 201 5.69 -15.65 -17.78
CA VAL A 201 6.92 -16.32 -17.35
C VAL A 201 6.58 -17.66 -16.70
N VAL A 202 5.68 -17.61 -15.72
CA VAL A 202 5.22 -18.78 -14.99
C VAL A 202 3.78 -18.56 -14.49
N GLN A 203 3.03 -19.64 -14.35
CA GLN A 203 1.66 -19.60 -13.83
C GLN A 203 1.43 -20.82 -12.94
N CYS A 204 1.27 -20.60 -11.64
CA CYS A 204 1.25 -21.68 -10.65
C CYS A 204 -0.01 -21.66 -9.80
N SER A 205 -0.62 -22.82 -9.62
CA SER A 205 -1.84 -22.95 -8.84
C SER A 205 -1.62 -22.61 -7.36
N THR A 206 -2.59 -21.91 -6.77
CA THR A 206 -2.71 -21.63 -5.33
C THR A 206 -3.58 -22.67 -4.60
N GLY A 207 -3.88 -23.78 -5.29
CA GLY A 207 -4.77 -24.84 -4.85
C GLY A 207 -6.18 -24.70 -5.43
N PRO A 208 -6.83 -25.77 -5.93
CA PRO A 208 -8.19 -25.68 -6.48
C PRO A 208 -9.20 -25.11 -5.48
N GLY A 209 -10.04 -24.18 -5.95
CA GLY A 209 -11.03 -23.44 -5.14
C GLY A 209 -10.41 -22.68 -3.98
N SER A 210 -9.20 -22.14 -4.16
CA SER A 210 -8.53 -21.30 -3.15
C SER A 210 -8.92 -19.84 -3.23
N ASN A 211 -9.37 -19.40 -4.42
CA ASN A 211 -9.79 -18.05 -4.70
C ASN A 211 -8.76 -17.01 -4.17
N PRO A 212 -7.54 -16.95 -4.74
CA PRO A 212 -6.55 -16.01 -4.25
C PRO A 212 -6.98 -14.58 -4.55
N HIS A 213 -6.82 -13.65 -3.60
CA HIS A 213 -7.28 -12.26 -3.77
C HIS A 213 -6.11 -11.27 -3.92
N ASP A 214 -4.95 -11.55 -3.33
CA ASP A 214 -3.81 -10.64 -3.34
C ASP A 214 -2.47 -11.37 -3.24
N VAL A 215 -1.39 -10.67 -3.63
CA VAL A 215 0.00 -11.10 -3.50
C VAL A 215 0.87 -9.97 -2.95
N ALA A 216 1.62 -10.28 -1.90
CA ALA A 216 2.57 -9.35 -1.28
C ALA A 216 3.99 -9.89 -1.41
N VAL A 217 4.78 -9.28 -2.30
CA VAL A 217 6.17 -9.68 -2.53
C VAL A 217 7.09 -9.00 -1.50
N VAL A 218 7.75 -9.80 -0.66
CA VAL A 218 8.66 -9.31 0.39
C VAL A 218 10.12 -9.32 -0.09
N GLY A 219 10.44 -10.20 -1.03
CA GLY A 219 11.76 -10.30 -1.62
C GLY A 219 11.77 -11.19 -2.87
N PRO A 220 12.94 -11.39 -3.48
CA PRO A 220 13.05 -12.10 -4.76
C PRO A 220 12.62 -13.59 -4.70
N HIS A 221 12.60 -14.18 -3.51
CA HIS A 221 12.26 -15.60 -3.29
C HIS A 221 11.18 -15.79 -2.23
N LYS A 222 10.43 -14.73 -1.90
CA LYS A 222 9.39 -14.81 -0.89
C LYS A 222 8.28 -13.79 -1.16
N ALA A 223 7.07 -14.32 -1.30
CA ALA A 223 5.84 -13.57 -1.31
C ALA A 223 4.78 -14.30 -0.49
N TYR A 224 3.75 -13.57 -0.09
CA TYR A 224 2.55 -14.12 0.50
C TYR A 224 1.41 -14.04 -0.50
N VAL A 225 0.49 -15.01 -0.47
CA VAL A 225 -0.71 -15.03 -1.31
C VAL A 225 -1.92 -15.31 -0.43
N THR A 226 -2.87 -14.37 -0.38
CA THR A 226 -4.16 -14.59 0.29
C THR A 226 -4.96 -15.65 -0.45
N ARG A 227 -5.79 -16.40 0.28
CA ARG A 227 -6.62 -17.47 -0.28
C ARG A 227 -8.00 -17.35 0.35
N PHE A 228 -8.87 -16.55 -0.27
CA PHE A 228 -10.16 -16.14 0.29
C PHE A 228 -11.02 -17.34 0.72
N ASP A 229 -10.95 -18.45 -0.02
CA ASP A 229 -11.72 -19.68 0.23
C ASP A 229 -11.00 -20.69 1.13
N ARG A 230 -9.92 -20.29 1.81
CA ARG A 230 -9.09 -21.19 2.62
C ARG A 230 -8.63 -20.53 3.92
N PRO A 231 -8.36 -21.30 4.98
CA PRO A 231 -7.88 -20.73 6.24
C PRO A 231 -6.38 -20.43 6.21
N GLU A 232 -5.61 -20.99 5.28
CA GLU A 232 -4.16 -20.82 5.25
C GLU A 232 -3.69 -19.78 4.24
N LEU A 233 -2.94 -18.78 4.72
CA LEU A 233 -2.13 -17.88 3.90
C LEU A 233 -0.95 -18.65 3.32
N TRP A 234 -0.67 -18.51 2.02
CA TRP A 234 0.46 -19.21 1.41
C TRP A 234 1.71 -18.36 1.36
N ILE A 235 2.85 -18.99 1.60
CA ILE A 235 4.20 -18.46 1.37
C ILE A 235 4.70 -19.09 0.08
N VAL A 236 5.09 -18.26 -0.87
CA VAL A 236 5.48 -18.70 -2.22
C VAL A 236 6.77 -18.06 -2.68
N ASP A 237 7.48 -18.69 -3.62
CA ASP A 237 8.47 -18.01 -4.44
C ASP A 237 7.72 -17.22 -5.53
N PRO A 238 7.94 -15.90 -5.69
CA PRO A 238 7.24 -15.08 -6.67
C PRO A 238 7.84 -15.13 -8.09
N ASP A 239 9.02 -15.72 -8.30
CA ASP A 239 9.60 -15.91 -9.65
C ASP A 239 10.31 -17.27 -9.76
N PRO A 240 9.62 -18.38 -9.47
CA PRO A 240 10.25 -19.69 -9.45
C PRO A 240 10.56 -20.14 -10.88
N PRO A 241 11.66 -20.89 -11.10
CA PRO A 241 11.98 -21.42 -12.43
C PRO A 241 10.95 -22.44 -12.95
N SER A 242 10.12 -23.01 -12.05
CA SER A 242 8.98 -23.85 -12.36
C SER A 242 8.02 -23.93 -11.16
N CYS A 243 6.78 -24.35 -11.37
CA CYS A 243 5.81 -24.45 -10.29
C CYS A 243 6.14 -25.48 -9.20
N ALA A 244 7.12 -26.37 -9.41
CA ALA A 244 7.57 -27.28 -8.36
C ALA A 244 8.21 -26.55 -7.16
N GLY A 245 8.79 -25.37 -7.38
CA GLY A 245 9.37 -24.52 -6.33
C GLY A 245 8.47 -23.35 -5.90
N PHE A 246 7.22 -23.31 -6.36
CA PHE A 246 6.31 -22.20 -6.09
C PHE A 246 5.91 -22.16 -4.62
N PHE A 247 5.41 -23.27 -4.06
CA PHE A 247 4.96 -23.31 -2.67
C PHE A 247 6.14 -23.50 -1.71
N LEU A 248 6.28 -22.59 -0.73
CA LEU A 248 7.35 -22.61 0.27
C LEU A 248 6.84 -22.96 1.67
N GLY A 249 5.58 -22.68 1.96
CA GLY A 249 4.97 -22.91 3.27
C GLY A 249 3.62 -22.23 3.40
N GLN A 250 3.05 -22.29 4.60
CA GLN A 250 1.76 -21.66 4.89
C GLN A 250 1.68 -21.19 6.34
N ILE A 251 0.80 -20.22 6.58
CA ILE A 251 0.45 -19.72 7.90
C ILE A 251 -1.04 -19.97 8.09
N ASP A 252 -1.41 -20.74 9.11
CA ASP A 252 -2.81 -21.01 9.43
C ASP A 252 -3.44 -19.80 10.13
N LEU A 253 -4.43 -19.18 9.48
CA LEU A 253 -5.23 -18.08 10.00
C LEU A 253 -6.65 -18.51 10.36
N GLY A 254 -6.96 -19.82 10.33
CA GLY A 254 -8.28 -20.36 10.66
C GLY A 254 -8.73 -20.07 12.10
N ALA A 255 -7.81 -19.78 13.01
CA ALA A 255 -8.14 -19.32 14.36
C ALA A 255 -8.86 -17.96 14.41
N PHE A 256 -8.81 -17.19 13.30
CA PHE A 256 -9.44 -15.88 13.15
C PHE A 256 -10.73 -15.92 12.33
N ALA A 257 -11.11 -17.11 11.85
CA ALA A 257 -12.33 -17.33 11.10
C ALA A 257 -13.60 -17.07 11.93
N ASP A 258 -14.72 -16.91 11.24
CA ASP A 258 -16.03 -16.99 11.86
C ASP A 258 -16.56 -18.43 11.94
N ALA A 259 -17.87 -18.60 12.14
CA ALA A 259 -18.52 -19.89 12.33
C ALA A 259 -18.48 -20.82 11.11
N ASP A 260 -18.22 -20.30 9.91
CA ASP A 260 -18.08 -21.12 8.72
C ASP A 260 -16.68 -21.70 8.52
N GLY A 261 -15.71 -21.24 9.33
CA GLY A 261 -14.34 -21.74 9.39
C GLY A 261 -13.38 -21.06 8.41
N LEU A 262 -13.81 -20.01 7.73
CA LEU A 262 -12.98 -19.22 6.84
C LEU A 262 -12.78 -17.79 7.39
N PRO A 263 -11.58 -17.22 7.23
CA PRO A 263 -11.31 -15.86 7.66
C PRO A 263 -11.50 -14.82 6.55
N GLU A 264 -11.74 -15.25 5.30
CA GLU A 264 -11.85 -14.38 4.11
C GLU A 264 -10.67 -13.40 4.02
N MET A 265 -9.45 -13.94 3.86
CA MET A 265 -8.27 -13.14 3.60
C MET A 265 -8.41 -12.42 2.25
N ASP A 266 -8.30 -11.09 2.26
CA ASP A 266 -8.46 -10.29 1.05
C ASP A 266 -7.16 -9.57 0.66
N GLN A 267 -6.92 -8.38 1.22
CA GLN A 267 -5.81 -7.50 0.88
C GLN A 267 -4.63 -7.59 1.83
N MET A 268 -3.45 -7.24 1.33
CA MET A 268 -2.21 -7.19 2.10
C MET A 268 -1.40 -5.91 1.90
N THR A 269 -0.61 -5.55 2.90
CA THR A 269 0.45 -4.54 2.74
C THR A 269 1.60 -4.77 3.70
N LEU A 270 2.78 -4.24 3.34
CA LEU A 270 3.97 -4.28 4.19
C LEU A 270 4.13 -2.96 4.94
N VAL A 271 4.36 -3.05 6.25
CA VAL A 271 4.82 -1.93 7.07
C VAL A 271 6.08 -2.39 7.79
N ALA A 272 7.23 -1.80 7.42
CA ALA A 272 8.54 -2.21 7.91
C ALA A 272 8.78 -3.73 7.72
N ASP A 273 8.94 -4.48 8.80
CA ASP A 273 9.19 -5.92 8.85
C ASP A 273 7.92 -6.77 8.98
N ARG A 274 6.74 -6.12 8.97
CA ARG A 274 5.45 -6.79 9.15
C ARG A 274 4.60 -6.77 7.89
N LEU A 275 3.95 -7.89 7.64
CA LEU A 275 2.83 -8.02 6.71
C LEU A 275 1.53 -7.82 7.49
N PHE A 276 0.64 -7.00 6.95
CA PHE A 276 -0.74 -6.86 7.41
C PHE A 276 -1.65 -7.55 6.40
N VAL A 277 -2.59 -8.36 6.88
CA VAL A 277 -3.58 -9.08 6.08
C VAL A 277 -4.98 -8.71 6.55
N SER A 278 -5.85 -8.22 5.67
CA SER A 278 -7.26 -8.01 5.99
C SER A 278 -8.04 -9.32 5.97
N LEU A 279 -8.90 -9.47 6.96
CA LEU A 279 -9.84 -10.58 7.11
C LEU A 279 -11.26 -10.01 7.14
N GLU A 280 -12.04 -10.26 6.09
CA GLU A 280 -13.39 -9.72 5.98
C GLU A 280 -14.35 -10.38 6.99
N ARG A 281 -14.21 -11.71 7.20
CA ARG A 281 -15.04 -12.55 8.08
C ARG A 281 -16.52 -12.54 7.67
N LEU A 282 -16.79 -13.16 6.52
CA LEU A 282 -18.12 -13.19 5.90
C LEU A 282 -18.74 -14.58 6.03
N ASP A 283 -19.99 -14.64 6.50
CA ASP A 283 -20.73 -15.90 6.58
C ASP A 283 -21.30 -16.28 5.22
N ARG A 284 -20.64 -17.23 4.54
CA ARG A 284 -21.05 -17.74 3.21
C ARG A 284 -22.42 -18.40 3.22
N ARG A 285 -22.89 -18.87 4.37
CA ARG A 285 -24.21 -19.49 4.53
C ARG A 285 -25.31 -18.43 4.65
N ARG A 286 -24.94 -17.15 4.73
CA ARG A 286 -25.82 -15.98 4.81
C ARG A 286 -25.50 -14.98 3.71
N ASP A 287 -25.28 -15.47 2.49
CA ASP A 287 -25.01 -14.66 1.30
C ASP A 287 -23.82 -13.70 1.47
N PHE A 288 -22.75 -14.19 2.11
CA PHE A 288 -21.55 -13.41 2.41
C PHE A 288 -21.83 -12.17 3.29
N ALA A 289 -22.84 -12.25 4.17
CA ALA A 289 -23.07 -11.18 5.13
C ALA A 289 -21.92 -11.11 6.16
N PRO A 290 -21.50 -9.90 6.58
CA PRO A 290 -20.49 -9.76 7.64
C PRO A 290 -20.90 -10.51 8.91
N ALA A 291 -20.04 -11.41 9.38
CA ALA A 291 -20.30 -12.23 10.57
C ALA A 291 -19.90 -11.54 11.88
N GLY A 292 -19.38 -10.31 11.78
CA GLY A 292 -18.93 -9.50 12.89
C GLY A 292 -17.98 -8.43 12.39
N LYS A 293 -17.07 -8.03 13.26
CA LYS A 293 -16.02 -7.10 12.90
C LYS A 293 -14.91 -7.79 12.13
N SER A 294 -14.34 -7.08 11.15
CA SER A 294 -13.17 -7.51 10.41
C SER A 294 -11.92 -7.40 11.27
N LEU A 295 -10.84 -8.06 10.82
CA LEU A 295 -9.56 -8.06 11.50
C LEU A 295 -8.44 -7.67 10.54
N LEU A 296 -7.39 -7.04 11.06
CA LEU A 296 -6.07 -7.09 10.44
C LEU A 296 -5.17 -8.04 11.23
N VAL A 297 -4.56 -9.00 10.55
CA VAL A 297 -3.53 -9.86 11.15
C VAL A 297 -2.16 -9.31 10.80
N ALA A 298 -1.31 -9.10 11.82
CA ALA A 298 0.07 -8.69 11.65
C ALA A 298 1.01 -9.91 11.75
N ILE A 299 1.84 -10.10 10.74
CA ILE A 299 2.77 -11.23 10.59
C ILE A 299 4.20 -10.69 10.49
N ASP A 300 5.11 -11.22 11.31
CA ASP A 300 6.54 -10.98 11.18
C ASP A 300 7.07 -11.71 9.94
N THR A 301 7.62 -10.96 9.00
CA THR A 301 8.05 -11.50 7.71
C THR A 301 9.37 -12.28 7.76
N ALA A 302 10.14 -12.15 8.84
CA ALA A 302 11.36 -12.92 9.05
C ALA A 302 11.07 -14.29 9.64
N THR A 303 10.09 -14.40 10.55
CA THR A 303 9.77 -15.65 11.25
C THR A 303 8.51 -16.34 10.76
N ASP A 304 7.70 -15.70 9.90
CA ASP A 304 6.39 -16.20 9.45
C ASP A 304 5.41 -16.44 10.61
N ALA A 305 5.53 -15.65 11.67
CA ALA A 305 4.72 -15.79 12.87
C ALA A 305 3.69 -14.66 12.94
N VAL A 306 2.46 -14.99 13.32
CA VAL A 306 1.46 -13.99 13.71
C VAL A 306 1.96 -13.31 14.99
N VAL A 307 2.18 -12.00 14.91
CA VAL A 307 2.67 -11.17 16.04
C VAL A 307 1.59 -10.32 16.68
N GLY A 308 0.40 -10.25 16.07
CA GLY A 308 -0.77 -9.67 16.69
C GLY A 308 -1.93 -9.53 15.72
N THR A 309 -3.03 -9.01 16.25
CA THR A 309 -4.23 -8.71 15.50
C THR A 309 -4.77 -7.35 15.90
N VAL A 310 -5.47 -6.71 14.97
CA VAL A 310 -6.25 -5.50 15.19
C VAL A 310 -7.70 -5.84 14.89
N GLU A 311 -8.56 -5.75 15.90
CA GLU A 311 -10.01 -5.76 15.65
C GLU A 311 -10.44 -4.38 15.17
N LEU A 312 -11.10 -4.34 14.02
CA LEU A 312 -11.57 -3.10 13.39
C LEU A 312 -12.91 -2.62 13.99
N SER A 313 -13.33 -1.44 13.59
CA SER A 313 -14.58 -0.82 14.07
C SER A 313 -15.82 -1.43 13.44
N GLY A 314 -15.76 -1.75 12.15
CA GLY A 314 -16.80 -2.37 11.33
C GLY A 314 -16.40 -3.74 10.79
N GLY A 315 -17.12 -4.19 9.77
CA GLY A 315 -16.91 -5.47 9.08
C GLY A 315 -16.77 -5.29 7.58
N ASN A 316 -16.47 -6.38 6.87
CA ASN A 316 -16.24 -6.38 5.43
C ASN A 316 -15.10 -5.43 5.01
N ALA A 317 -13.92 -5.64 5.61
CA ALA A 317 -12.73 -4.85 5.35
C ALA A 317 -12.07 -5.23 4.01
N PHE A 318 -12.47 -4.55 2.94
CA PHE A 318 -11.90 -4.68 1.61
C PHE A 318 -11.84 -3.33 0.89
N GLY A 319 -11.00 -3.26 -0.14
CA GLY A 319 -11.16 -2.35 -1.25
C GLY A 319 -11.14 -3.16 -2.53
N GLU A 320 -11.86 -2.76 -3.56
CA GLU A 320 -11.95 -3.57 -4.79
C GLU A 320 -10.59 -3.90 -5.42
N SER A 321 -9.60 -3.02 -5.29
CA SER A 321 -8.24 -3.34 -5.78
C SER A 321 -7.08 -2.54 -5.17
N ALA A 322 -7.29 -1.46 -4.43
CA ALA A 322 -6.23 -0.56 -3.95
C ALA A 322 -5.24 -1.16 -2.92
N GLY A 323 -5.47 -2.39 -2.43
CA GLY A 323 -4.71 -2.93 -1.31
C GLY A 323 -4.94 -2.13 -0.02
N LEU A 324 -4.27 -2.52 1.06
CA LEU A 324 -4.29 -1.74 2.30
C LEU A 324 -3.50 -0.44 2.12
N VAL A 325 -4.19 0.70 2.22
CA VAL A 325 -3.65 2.03 1.88
C VAL A 325 -2.77 2.58 3.00
N HIS A 326 -1.64 3.20 2.63
CA HIS A 326 -0.80 3.97 3.55
C HIS A 326 -1.23 5.44 3.51
N GLU A 327 -1.61 5.99 4.65
CA GLU A 327 -1.92 7.41 4.76
C GLU A 327 -0.64 8.25 4.56
N PRO A 328 -0.64 9.20 3.62
CA PRO A 328 0.51 10.08 3.42
C PRO A 328 0.89 10.83 4.69
N ARG A 329 2.20 10.96 4.95
CA ARG A 329 2.83 11.66 6.09
C ARG A 329 2.72 10.99 7.45
N THR A 330 1.65 10.27 7.75
CA THR A 330 1.50 9.58 9.05
C THR A 330 2.03 8.15 8.99
N GLY A 331 2.00 7.52 7.81
CA GLY A 331 2.36 6.11 7.65
C GLY A 331 1.39 5.15 8.32
N LYS A 332 0.21 5.63 8.73
CA LYS A 332 -0.87 4.80 9.24
C LYS A 332 -1.48 4.00 8.11
N LEU A 333 -2.04 2.84 8.44
CA LEU A 333 -2.87 2.12 7.50
C LEU A 333 -4.28 2.70 7.51
N VAL A 334 -4.92 2.70 6.34
CA VAL A 334 -6.32 3.04 6.19
C VAL A 334 -7.04 1.89 5.50
N VAL A 335 -8.15 1.49 6.09
CA VAL A 335 -8.98 0.38 5.62
C VAL A 335 -10.36 0.94 5.31
N ALA A 336 -10.94 0.52 4.19
CA ALA A 336 -12.36 0.65 3.94
C ALA A 336 -13.07 -0.56 4.55
N GLU A 337 -14.13 -0.30 5.30
CA GLU A 337 -14.98 -1.31 5.91
C GLU A 337 -16.38 -1.05 5.37
N ALA A 338 -16.79 -1.80 4.35
CA ALA A 338 -18.04 -1.52 3.62
C ALA A 338 -19.29 -2.05 4.34
N GLY A 339 -19.11 -2.75 5.46
CA GLY A 339 -20.18 -3.41 6.19
C GLY A 339 -21.08 -4.22 5.26
N SER A 340 -22.39 -3.96 5.32
CA SER A 340 -23.32 -4.54 4.36
C SER A 340 -23.45 -3.64 3.13
N ILE A 341 -23.00 -4.13 1.97
CA ILE A 341 -23.13 -3.39 0.70
C ILE A 341 -24.57 -3.02 0.29
N PHE A 342 -25.59 -3.56 0.98
CA PHE A 342 -27.01 -3.26 0.78
C PHE A 342 -27.58 -2.25 1.77
N ARG A 343 -26.77 -1.74 2.71
CA ARG A 343 -27.19 -0.80 3.75
C ARG A 343 -26.08 0.20 4.05
N THR A 344 -26.37 1.48 3.90
CA THR A 344 -25.48 2.56 4.36
C THR A 344 -25.51 2.72 5.88
N GLY A 345 -24.37 3.10 6.46
CA GLY A 345 -24.25 3.54 7.85
C GLY A 345 -23.77 2.45 8.81
N ASP A 346 -23.13 1.40 8.30
CA ASP A 346 -22.42 0.41 9.11
C ASP A 346 -20.94 0.24 8.76
N GLY A 347 -20.43 1.12 7.91
CA GLY A 347 -19.05 1.16 7.48
C GLY A 347 -18.41 2.55 7.44
N GLY A 348 -17.19 2.59 6.90
CA GLY A 348 -16.42 3.81 6.74
C GLY A 348 -14.94 3.56 6.43
N LEU A 349 -14.15 4.62 6.55
CA LEU A 349 -12.69 4.59 6.48
C LEU A 349 -12.11 4.70 7.89
N GLU A 350 -11.34 3.69 8.29
CA GLU A 350 -10.71 3.60 9.61
C GLU A 350 -9.19 3.75 9.50
N ARG A 351 -8.59 4.49 10.44
CA ARG A 351 -7.13 4.54 10.61
C ARG A 351 -6.66 3.46 11.56
N ILE A 352 -5.52 2.87 11.26
CA ILE A 352 -4.84 1.89 12.09
C ILE A 352 -3.42 2.35 12.34
N ASP A 353 -3.00 2.33 13.60
CA ASP A 353 -1.59 2.44 13.98
C ASP A 353 -0.93 1.06 13.84
N PRO A 354 -0.06 0.84 12.83
CA PRO A 354 0.53 -0.47 12.57
C PRO A 354 1.60 -0.87 13.60
N PHE A 355 2.13 0.07 14.38
CA PHE A 355 3.14 -0.23 15.40
C PHE A 355 2.48 -0.55 16.75
N ALA A 356 1.48 0.25 17.13
CA ALA A 356 0.68 -0.01 18.33
C ALA A 356 -0.32 -1.15 18.15
N LEU A 357 -0.52 -1.63 16.90
CA LEU A 357 -1.53 -2.62 16.52
C LEU A 357 -2.92 -2.23 17.05
N ARG A 358 -3.35 -1.02 16.71
CA ARG A 358 -4.58 -0.43 17.25
C ARG A 358 -5.38 0.30 16.17
N ALA A 359 -6.66 -0.05 16.08
CA ALA A 359 -7.66 0.71 15.35
C ALA A 359 -7.96 2.03 16.07
N GLU A 360 -8.09 3.13 15.32
CA GLU A 360 -8.35 4.47 15.86
C GLU A 360 -9.81 4.91 15.72
N GLY A 361 -10.67 4.08 15.15
CA GLY A 361 -12.03 4.43 14.79
C GLY A 361 -12.14 4.98 13.37
N PHE A 362 -13.37 4.99 12.87
CA PHE A 362 -13.72 5.70 11.65
C PHE A 362 -13.39 7.19 11.78
N PHE A 363 -12.62 7.70 10.82
CA PHE A 363 -12.45 9.14 10.67
C PHE A 363 -13.33 9.71 9.56
N VAL A 364 -13.84 8.86 8.68
CA VAL A 364 -14.89 9.18 7.71
C VAL A 364 -15.85 8.00 7.71
N THR A 365 -17.14 8.26 7.81
CA THR A 365 -18.19 7.24 7.78
C THR A 365 -18.88 7.19 6.43
N GLU A 366 -19.65 6.14 6.18
CA GLU A 366 -20.53 6.07 5.01
C GLU A 366 -21.60 7.18 5.00
N ASP A 367 -22.08 7.61 6.17
CA ASP A 367 -23.01 8.75 6.29
C ASP A 367 -22.38 10.06 5.83
N ASP A 368 -21.08 10.26 6.09
CA ASP A 368 -20.32 11.42 5.63
C ASP A 368 -20.18 11.43 4.09
N LEU A 369 -20.07 10.24 3.48
CA LEU A 369 -19.85 10.07 2.03
C LEU A 369 -21.14 9.84 1.23
N GLY A 370 -22.23 9.45 1.89
CA GLY A 370 -23.53 9.15 1.31
C GLY A 370 -23.60 7.80 0.58
N GLY A 371 -22.91 6.77 1.09
CA GLY A 371 -22.96 5.40 0.55
C GLY A 371 -21.84 4.50 1.05
N ASN A 372 -21.96 3.20 0.78
CA ASN A 372 -20.98 2.17 1.16
C ASN A 372 -19.67 2.37 0.42
N VAL A 373 -18.55 2.43 1.12
CA VAL A 373 -17.23 2.72 0.52
C VAL A 373 -16.62 1.44 -0.03
N THR A 374 -16.51 1.33 -1.36
CA THR A 374 -15.97 0.13 -2.02
C THR A 374 -14.53 0.32 -2.49
N ASP A 375 -14.10 1.56 -2.70
CA ASP A 375 -12.71 1.89 -3.01
C ASP A 375 -12.38 3.35 -2.68
N PHE A 376 -11.12 3.66 -2.41
CA PHE A 376 -10.70 5.03 -2.09
C PHE A 376 -9.21 5.29 -2.33
N VAL A 377 -8.88 6.57 -2.55
CA VAL A 377 -7.50 7.05 -2.50
C VAL A 377 -7.39 8.32 -1.65
N LEU A 378 -6.29 8.44 -0.91
CA LEU A 378 -5.95 9.63 -0.12
C LEU A 378 -4.83 10.41 -0.79
N VAL A 379 -5.13 11.61 -1.26
CA VAL A 379 -4.13 12.53 -1.86
C VAL A 379 -3.41 13.31 -0.77
N SER A 380 -4.15 13.77 0.23
CA SER A 380 -3.64 14.56 1.35
C SER A 380 -4.63 14.54 2.52
N PRO A 381 -4.27 15.09 3.69
CA PRO A 381 -5.22 15.22 4.81
C PRO A 381 -6.51 15.98 4.49
N THR A 382 -6.54 16.77 3.41
CA THR A 382 -7.70 17.59 3.02
C THR A 382 -8.24 17.24 1.63
N LYS A 383 -7.79 16.14 1.02
CA LYS A 383 -8.23 15.71 -0.30
C LYS A 383 -8.16 14.20 -0.45
N GLY A 384 -9.28 13.57 -0.74
CA GLY A 384 -9.39 12.17 -1.12
C GLY A 384 -10.46 11.98 -2.18
N TYR A 385 -10.49 10.78 -2.74
CA TYR A 385 -11.55 10.30 -3.62
C TYR A 385 -12.03 8.96 -3.13
N ALA A 386 -13.32 8.67 -3.34
CA ALA A 386 -13.89 7.38 -3.03
C ALA A 386 -14.88 6.98 -4.12
N VAL A 387 -15.00 5.68 -4.34
CA VAL A 387 -16.18 5.08 -4.97
C VAL A 387 -17.10 4.62 -3.85
N VAL A 388 -18.37 5.04 -3.94
CA VAL A 388 -19.41 4.57 -3.04
C VAL A 388 -20.58 3.97 -3.78
N ILE A 389 -21.27 3.02 -3.14
CA ILE A 389 -22.59 2.54 -3.55
C ILE A 389 -23.64 3.25 -2.69
N ASP A 390 -24.47 4.10 -3.31
CA ASP A 390 -25.54 4.81 -2.59
C ASP A 390 -26.77 3.92 -2.32
N ASP A 391 -27.72 4.40 -1.53
CA ASP A 391 -28.95 3.64 -1.17
C ASP A 391 -29.81 3.23 -2.39
N ALA A 392 -29.62 3.89 -3.53
CA ALA A 392 -30.27 3.54 -4.79
C ALA A 392 -29.42 2.58 -5.65
N LEU A 393 -28.35 2.03 -5.07
CA LEU A 393 -27.35 1.15 -5.67
C LEU A 393 -26.65 1.77 -6.88
N HIS A 394 -26.55 3.10 -6.92
CA HIS A 394 -25.68 3.75 -7.89
C HIS A 394 -24.24 3.72 -7.40
N ASN A 395 -23.32 3.48 -8.32
CA ASN A 395 -21.90 3.65 -8.11
C ASN A 395 -21.53 5.13 -8.33
N VAL A 396 -20.85 5.74 -7.37
CA VAL A 396 -20.58 7.17 -7.35
C VAL A 396 -19.10 7.40 -7.10
N LEU A 397 -18.40 7.97 -8.07
CA LEU A 397 -17.08 8.56 -7.83
C LEU A 397 -17.28 9.95 -7.22
N LEU A 398 -16.72 10.17 -6.03
CA LEU A 398 -16.76 11.43 -5.32
C LEU A 398 -15.36 11.89 -4.90
N ALA A 399 -15.23 13.20 -4.73
CA ALA A 399 -14.12 13.84 -4.04
C ALA A 399 -14.58 14.28 -2.65
N PHE A 400 -13.75 14.08 -1.64
CA PHE A 400 -14.07 14.44 -0.25
C PHE A 400 -12.86 15.09 0.45
N ASP A 401 -13.14 15.76 1.56
CA ASP A 401 -12.14 16.31 2.47
C ASP A 401 -12.08 15.44 3.73
N PRO A 402 -11.03 14.60 3.90
CA PRO A 402 -10.85 13.74 5.06
C PRO A 402 -10.84 14.48 6.40
N SER A 403 -10.39 15.74 6.45
CA SER A 403 -10.30 16.53 7.68
C SER A 403 -11.63 17.19 8.09
N ARG A 404 -12.55 17.32 7.14
CA ARG A 404 -13.87 17.93 7.35
C ARG A 404 -15.00 16.92 7.33
N HIS A 405 -14.71 15.66 7.01
CA HIS A 405 -15.66 14.56 6.91
C HIS A 405 -16.79 14.93 5.95
N ALA A 406 -16.44 15.47 4.78
CA ALA A 406 -17.42 16.06 3.88
C ALA A 406 -17.10 15.78 2.41
N VAL A 407 -18.13 15.34 1.68
CA VAL A 407 -18.09 15.31 0.21
C VAL A 407 -17.96 16.74 -0.31
N THR A 408 -16.93 16.96 -1.11
CA THR A 408 -16.68 18.24 -1.77
C THR A 408 -17.29 18.27 -3.17
N ARG A 409 -17.34 17.12 -3.85
CA ARG A 409 -17.91 17.02 -5.19
C ARG A 409 -18.30 15.57 -5.56
N ARG A 410 -19.43 15.38 -6.24
CA ARG A 410 -19.73 14.14 -6.97
C ARG A 410 -19.22 14.29 -8.42
N LEU A 411 -18.34 13.40 -8.85
CA LEU A 411 -17.65 13.48 -10.15
C LEU A 411 -18.34 12.65 -11.22
N LEU A 412 -18.79 11.45 -10.84
CA LEU A 412 -19.44 10.50 -11.74
C LEU A 412 -20.50 9.71 -10.99
N VAL A 413 -21.62 9.45 -11.64
CA VAL A 413 -22.66 8.55 -11.16
C VAL A 413 -22.94 7.53 -12.27
N ARG A 414 -23.02 6.26 -11.89
CA ARG A 414 -23.32 5.12 -12.76
C ARG A 414 -24.30 4.17 -12.10
N ARG A 415 -25.07 3.46 -12.91
CA ARG A 415 -25.76 2.24 -12.45
C ARG A 415 -24.84 1.03 -12.57
N GLU A 416 -23.94 1.09 -13.53
CA GLU A 416 -22.88 0.13 -13.75
C GLU A 416 -21.80 0.26 -12.69
N PHE A 417 -21.16 -0.87 -12.42
CA PHE A 417 -20.14 -1.01 -11.40
C PHE A 417 -18.89 -0.17 -11.70
N LEU A 418 -18.36 0.52 -10.69
CA LEU A 418 -17.09 1.25 -10.73
C LEU A 418 -16.10 0.53 -9.82
N PRO A 419 -15.32 -0.44 -10.32
CA PRO A 419 -14.50 -1.27 -9.47
C PRO A 419 -13.37 -0.49 -8.81
N GLU A 420 -12.70 0.41 -9.52
CA GLU A 420 -11.40 0.88 -9.03
C GLU A 420 -11.10 2.34 -9.37
N ILE A 421 -10.47 3.01 -8.42
CA ILE A 421 -9.70 4.23 -8.59
C ILE A 421 -8.26 4.09 -8.08
N ASP A 422 -7.31 4.72 -8.77
CA ASP A 422 -5.92 4.78 -8.31
C ASP A 422 -5.25 6.10 -8.71
N LEU A 423 -4.17 6.47 -8.02
CA LEU A 423 -3.31 7.59 -8.40
C LEU A 423 -2.20 7.10 -9.32
N ALA A 424 -2.17 7.60 -10.55
CA ALA A 424 -1.06 7.36 -11.46
C ALA A 424 0.22 8.04 -10.97
N PRO A 425 1.41 7.59 -11.44
CA PRO A 425 2.70 8.18 -11.07
C PRO A 425 2.85 9.68 -11.36
N ASP A 426 2.02 10.25 -12.26
CA ASP A 426 2.00 11.68 -12.55
C ASP A 426 1.04 12.49 -11.65
N GLY A 427 0.45 11.82 -10.65
CA GLY A 427 -0.48 12.42 -9.68
C GLY A 427 -1.90 12.60 -10.21
N THR A 428 -2.25 12.04 -11.37
CA THR A 428 -3.62 12.05 -11.88
C THR A 428 -4.46 10.92 -11.29
N LEU A 429 -5.77 11.15 -11.12
CA LEU A 429 -6.71 10.13 -10.64
C LEU A 429 -7.25 9.33 -11.83
N TRP A 430 -7.11 8.01 -11.76
CA TRP A 430 -7.59 7.08 -12.78
C TRP A 430 -8.81 6.34 -12.23
N LEU A 431 -9.79 6.06 -13.10
CA LEU A 431 -11.00 5.32 -12.79
C LEU A 431 -11.23 4.25 -13.85
N ALA A 432 -11.45 3.02 -13.41
CA ALA A 432 -12.03 1.95 -14.22
C ALA A 432 -13.55 2.16 -14.38
N ASP A 433 -14.00 2.76 -15.48
CA ASP A 433 -15.43 2.97 -15.77
C ASP A 433 -15.99 1.79 -16.59
N ARG A 434 -16.87 0.97 -16.01
CA ARG A 434 -17.54 -0.13 -16.73
C ARG A 434 -18.84 0.31 -17.44
N GLY A 435 -19.13 1.61 -17.46
CA GLY A 435 -20.34 2.18 -18.05
C GLY A 435 -20.51 1.85 -19.53
N LEU A 436 -21.56 1.07 -19.86
CA LEU A 436 -21.89 0.71 -21.24
C LEU A 436 -22.63 1.86 -21.96
N PRO A 437 -22.50 1.96 -23.30
CA PRO A 437 -21.80 1.06 -24.22
C PRO A 437 -20.30 1.39 -24.41
N ALA A 438 -19.73 2.29 -23.63
CA ALA A 438 -18.37 2.80 -23.82
C ALA A 438 -17.54 2.72 -22.52
N PRO A 439 -17.22 1.50 -22.06
CA PRO A 439 -16.40 1.32 -20.87
C PRO A 439 -14.94 1.68 -21.18
N GLY A 440 -14.16 1.92 -20.13
CA GLY A 440 -12.72 2.14 -20.23
C GLY A 440 -12.18 3.02 -19.12
N ILE A 441 -10.97 3.54 -19.32
CA ILE A 441 -10.28 4.33 -18.29
C ILE A 441 -10.65 5.81 -18.40
N ARG A 442 -11.08 6.42 -17.29
CA ARG A 442 -11.21 7.88 -17.17
C ARG A 442 -10.08 8.44 -16.33
N ILE A 443 -9.62 9.63 -16.69
CA ILE A 443 -8.54 10.32 -15.98
C ILE A 443 -9.05 11.68 -15.53
N PHE A 444 -8.79 12.04 -14.28
CA PHE A 444 -9.16 13.30 -13.66
C PHE A 444 -7.93 14.04 -13.14
N ASP A 445 -7.97 15.37 -13.29
CA ASP A 445 -7.02 16.28 -12.67
C ASP A 445 -7.35 16.42 -11.19
N VAL A 446 -6.39 16.09 -10.33
CA VAL A 446 -6.59 16.11 -8.87
C VAL A 446 -6.75 17.52 -8.31
N ALA A 447 -6.14 18.52 -8.95
CA ALA A 447 -6.19 19.91 -8.49
C ALA A 447 -7.57 20.56 -8.72
N SER A 448 -8.24 20.22 -9.84
CA SER A 448 -9.50 20.86 -10.26
C SER A 448 -10.71 19.93 -10.30
N ASP A 449 -10.52 18.63 -10.06
CA ASP A 449 -11.53 17.58 -10.19
C ASP A 449 -12.20 17.52 -11.57
N ARG A 450 -11.47 17.92 -12.61
CA ARG A 450 -11.99 17.93 -13.97
C ARG A 450 -11.48 16.71 -14.74
N PRO A 451 -12.32 16.09 -15.57
CA PRO A 451 -11.85 15.03 -16.45
C PRO A 451 -10.81 15.59 -17.43
N LEU A 452 -9.70 14.87 -17.58
CA LEU A 452 -8.63 15.15 -18.53
C LEU A 452 -8.86 14.47 -19.88
N THR A 453 -9.71 13.45 -19.91
CA THR A 453 -10.14 12.75 -21.13
C THR A 453 -11.53 13.22 -21.56
N ARG A 454 -11.80 13.23 -22.87
CA ARG A 454 -13.14 13.57 -23.41
C ARG A 454 -14.19 12.48 -23.17
N GLY A 455 -13.73 11.26 -22.92
CA GLY A 455 -14.51 10.06 -22.67
C GLY A 455 -13.62 9.00 -22.01
N ALA A 456 -14.17 7.80 -21.80
CA ALA A 456 -13.35 6.67 -21.37
C ALA A 456 -12.38 6.26 -22.50
N ILE A 457 -11.14 5.94 -22.13
CA ILE A 457 -10.13 5.39 -23.03
C ILE A 457 -10.46 3.91 -23.22
N ASP A 458 -10.75 3.52 -24.46
CA ASP A 458 -11.08 2.14 -24.82
C ASP A 458 -9.90 1.20 -24.57
N VAL A 459 -10.12 0.23 -23.69
CA VAL A 459 -9.18 -0.83 -23.32
C VAL A 459 -9.67 -2.22 -23.76
N GLY A 460 -10.75 -2.30 -24.55
CA GLY A 460 -11.38 -3.55 -24.99
C GLY A 460 -12.59 -3.90 -24.13
N LEU A 461 -12.41 -4.82 -23.20
CA LEU A 461 -13.46 -5.21 -22.26
C LEU A 461 -13.59 -4.17 -21.13
N PRO A 462 -14.69 -4.18 -20.36
CA PRO A 462 -14.80 -3.31 -19.22
C PRO A 462 -13.63 -3.48 -18.22
N PRO A 463 -12.95 -2.40 -17.80
CA PRO A 463 -11.82 -2.49 -16.86
C PRO A 463 -12.28 -2.95 -15.47
N PHE A 464 -11.37 -3.59 -14.73
CA PHE A 464 -11.64 -4.15 -13.41
C PHE A 464 -10.56 -3.82 -12.39
N ALA A 465 -9.29 -4.01 -12.73
CA ALA A 465 -8.16 -3.72 -11.86
C ALA A 465 -7.01 -3.08 -12.66
N MET A 466 -6.15 -2.29 -12.02
CA MET A 466 -5.02 -1.64 -12.66
C MET A 466 -3.82 -1.56 -11.74
N ALA A 467 -2.64 -1.52 -12.35
CA ALA A 467 -1.38 -1.27 -11.65
C ALA A 467 -0.42 -0.55 -12.59
N PHE A 468 0.55 0.18 -12.06
CA PHE A 468 1.46 0.99 -12.87
C PHE A 468 2.85 0.38 -12.95
N VAL A 469 3.42 0.36 -14.15
CA VAL A 469 4.84 0.03 -14.38
C VAL A 469 5.56 1.22 -15.02
N PRO A 470 6.88 1.37 -14.79
CA PRO A 470 7.72 2.30 -15.54
C PRO A 470 7.67 2.05 -17.05
#